data_AF-A0A2E9ZNB0-F1
#
_entry.id   AF-A0A2E9ZNB0-F1
#
_cell.length_a   1.000
_cell.length_b   1.000
_cell.length_c   1.000
_cell.angle_alpha   90.00
_cell.angle_beta   90.00
_cell.angle_gamma   90.00
#
_symmetry.space_group_name_H-M   'P 1'
#
loop_
_entity.id
_entity.type
_entity.pdbx_description
1 polymer ?
#
loop_
_entity_poly.entity_id
_entity_poly.type
_entity_poly.pdbx_seq_one_letter_code
_entity_poly.pdbx_strand_id
1 'polypeptide(L)' 'MLHVSARADAALGLANAPVQSHWSFQKPSEPAMPDVRDGAWPRSEVDRFLLAKLEAAATSD' A
#
# COMPACT_ATOMS: atom_id res chain seq x y z
N MET A 1 44.14 26.96 -23.76
CA MET A 1 43.51 25.78 -24.38
C MET A 1 42.59 25.18 -23.33
N LEU A 2 41.30 25.09 -23.60
CA LEU A 2 40.25 24.92 -22.58
C LEU A 2 40.38 23.59 -21.82
N HIS A 3 40.41 23.65 -20.48
CA HIS A 3 39.92 22.57 -19.63
C HIS A 3 38.50 22.96 -19.20
N VAL A 4 37.51 22.30 -19.77
CA VAL A 4 36.11 22.41 -19.33
C VAL A 4 36.01 21.72 -17.98
N SER A 5 35.80 22.50 -16.92
CA SER A 5 35.46 22.00 -15.59
C SER A 5 34.22 21.12 -15.67
N ALA A 6 34.32 19.93 -15.08
CA ALA A 6 33.20 19.01 -14.86
C ALA A 6 32.03 19.79 -14.26
N ARG A 7 30.90 19.83 -14.97
CA ARG A 7 29.66 20.38 -14.45
C ARG A 7 29.19 19.46 -13.32
N ALA A 8 28.76 20.07 -12.24
CA ALA A 8 28.22 19.43 -11.06
C ALA A 8 26.93 18.69 -11.40
N ASP A 9 26.99 17.36 -11.52
CA ASP A 9 25.81 16.49 -11.59
C ASP A 9 25.31 16.08 -10.19
N ALA A 10 25.44 16.98 -9.21
CA ALA A 10 24.92 16.81 -7.86
C ALA A 10 23.78 17.79 -7.60
N ALA A 11 22.73 17.73 -8.42
CA ALA A 11 21.51 18.48 -8.16
C ALA A 11 20.30 17.70 -8.68
N LEU A 12 19.33 17.54 -7.78
CA LEU A 12 18.03 16.88 -7.94
C LEU A 12 18.08 15.36 -7.73
N GLY A 13 17.95 14.96 -6.47
CA GLY A 13 17.54 13.60 -6.07
C GLY A 13 16.10 13.30 -6.50
N LEU A 14 15.83 13.37 -7.80
CA LEU A 14 14.64 12.81 -8.41
C LEU A 14 14.87 11.31 -8.44
N ALA A 15 14.52 10.66 -7.33
CA ALA A 15 14.52 9.22 -7.22
C ALA A 15 13.71 8.68 -8.39
N ASN A 16 14.40 8.10 -9.37
CA ASN A 16 13.81 7.25 -10.37
C ASN A 16 13.44 5.95 -9.65
N ALA A 17 12.41 6.01 -8.79
CA ALA A 17 11.85 4.82 -8.18
C ALA A 17 11.45 3.93 -9.36
N PRO A 18 11.97 2.69 -9.45
CA PRO A 18 11.66 1.83 -10.57
C PRO A 18 10.14 1.78 -10.72
N VAL A 19 9.63 1.89 -11.95
CA VAL A 19 8.18 1.99 -12.26
C VAL A 19 7.36 0.92 -11.53
N GLN A 20 7.97 -0.23 -11.22
CA GLN A 20 7.39 -1.33 -10.46
C GLN A 20 7.00 -0.99 -9.00
N SER A 21 7.48 0.11 -8.43
CA SER A 21 7.18 0.51 -7.05
C SER A 21 5.85 1.24 -6.89
N HIS A 22 5.20 1.67 -7.99
CA HIS A 22 3.92 2.38 -7.90
C HIS A 22 2.77 1.39 -7.76
N TRP A 23 1.91 1.60 -6.76
CA TRP A 23 0.80 0.72 -6.40
C TRP A 23 -0.15 0.44 -7.57
N SER A 24 -0.35 1.41 -8.47
CA SER A 24 -1.25 1.29 -9.62
C SER A 24 -0.76 0.33 -10.71
N PHE A 25 0.55 0.00 -10.72
CA PHE A 25 1.15 -0.94 -11.68
C PHE A 25 1.40 -2.31 -11.07
N GLN A 26 1.07 -2.50 -9.79
CA GLN A 26 1.14 -3.80 -9.14
C GLN A 26 -0.16 -4.56 -9.38
N LYS A 27 -0.07 -5.83 -9.75
CA LYS A 27 -1.23 -6.70 -9.91
C LYS A 27 -1.95 -6.81 -8.56
N PRO A 28 -3.27 -6.54 -8.48
CA PRO A 28 -4.02 -6.78 -7.26
C PRO A 28 -3.95 -8.26 -6.87
N SER A 29 -3.65 -8.53 -5.61
CA SER A 29 -3.81 -9.86 -5.02
C SER A 29 -5.17 -9.95 -4.33
N GLU A 30 -5.77 -11.13 -4.39
CA GLU A 30 -7.03 -11.39 -3.73
C GLU A 30 -6.75 -11.73 -2.25
N PRO A 31 -7.22 -10.91 -1.30
CA PRO A 31 -7.01 -11.15 0.12
C PRO A 31 -7.85 -12.34 0.60
N ALA A 32 -7.32 -13.11 1.54
CA ALA A 32 -8.10 -14.13 2.22
C ALA A 32 -9.24 -13.48 2.99
N MET A 33 -10.43 -14.09 2.91
CA MET A 33 -11.61 -13.50 3.54
C MET A 33 -11.55 -13.67 5.07
N PRO A 34 -11.70 -12.59 5.86
CA PRO A 34 -11.43 -12.62 7.29
C PRO A 34 -12.54 -13.37 8.01
N ASP A 35 -12.17 -14.21 8.97
CA ASP A 35 -13.13 -14.80 9.89
C ASP A 35 -13.68 -13.71 10.82
N VAL A 36 -14.98 -13.75 11.07
CA VAL A 36 -15.69 -12.76 11.88
C VAL A 36 -16.54 -13.48 12.92
N ARG A 37 -16.66 -12.89 14.11
CA ARG A 37 -17.41 -13.49 15.21
C ARG A 37 -18.91 -13.42 14.94
N ASP A 38 -19.41 -12.29 14.45
CA ASP A 38 -20.80 -12.17 14.04
C ASP A 38 -20.95 -12.36 12.52
N GLY A 39 -21.05 -13.63 12.10
CA GLY A 39 -21.24 -13.99 10.69
C GLY A 39 -22.61 -13.63 10.10
N ALA A 40 -23.60 -13.23 10.91
CA ALA A 40 -24.95 -12.91 10.44
C ALA A 40 -25.09 -11.44 9.98
N TRP A 41 -24.21 -10.56 10.47
CA TRP A 41 -24.23 -9.14 10.15
C TRP A 41 -23.73 -8.79 8.73
N PRO A 42 -22.63 -9.38 8.21
CA PRO A 42 -22.13 -9.06 6.88
C PRO A 42 -23.13 -9.40 5.78
N ARG A 43 -23.43 -8.44 4.90
CA ARG A 43 -24.30 -8.64 3.73
C ARG A 43 -23.51 -8.80 2.43
N SER A 44 -22.25 -8.43 2.47
CA SER A 44 -21.28 -8.54 1.38
C SER A 44 -19.89 -8.93 1.92
N GLU A 45 -18.98 -9.29 1.03
CA GLU A 45 -17.60 -9.62 1.40
C GLU A 45 -16.87 -8.42 2.01
N VAL A 46 -17.14 -7.20 1.50
CA VAL A 46 -16.57 -5.95 2.03
C VAL A 46 -16.96 -5.75 3.50
N ASP A 47 -18.20 -6.08 3.86
CA ASP A 47 -18.68 -5.96 5.24
C ASP A 47 -17.89 -6.87 6.20
N ARG A 48 -17.41 -8.04 5.75
CA ARG A 48 -16.55 -8.91 6.58
C ARG A 48 -15.23 -8.23 6.91
N PHE A 49 -14.62 -7.51 5.96
CA PHE A 49 -13.39 -6.77 6.22
C PHE A 49 -13.61 -5.60 7.19
N LEU A 50 -14.76 -4.93 7.11
CA LEU A 50 -15.11 -3.88 8.07
C LEU A 50 -15.34 -4.47 9.47
N LEU A 51 -16.17 -5.50 9.57
CA LEU A 51 -16.51 -6.14 10.84
C LEU A 51 -15.27 -6.71 11.53
N ALA A 52 -14.38 -7.39 10.80
CA ALA A 52 -13.14 -7.91 11.36
C ALA A 52 -12.27 -6.80 12.01
N LYS A 53 -12.23 -5.60 11.40
CA LYS A 53 -11.49 -4.47 12.00
C LYS A 53 -12.18 -3.91 13.24
N LEU A 54 -13.52 -3.83 13.22
CA LEU A 54 -14.29 -3.38 14.39
C LEU A 54 -14.14 -4.35 15.56
N GLU A 55 -14.27 -5.65 15.30
CA GLU A 55 -14.08 -6.71 16.29
C GLU A 55 -12.65 -6.71 16.87
N ALA A 56 -11.64 -6.48 16.04
CA ALA A 56 -10.25 -6.37 16.50
C ALA A 56 -10.00 -5.12 17.36
N ALA A 57 -10.59 -3.97 17.00
CA ALA A 57 -10.44 -2.71 17.73
C ALA A 57 -11.21 -2.72 19.07
N ALA A 58 -12.37 -3.38 19.13
CA ALA A 58 -13.18 -3.49 20.33
C ALA A 58 -12.52 -4.31 21.46
N THR A 59 -11.49 -5.11 21.16
CA THR A 59 -10.67 -5.83 22.14
C THR A 59 -9.56 -5.01 22.79
N SER A 60 -9.47 -3.71 22.50
CA SER A 60 -8.51 -2.82 23.17
C SER A 60 -9.08 -2.35 24.52
N ASP A 61 -9.15 -3.27 25.49
CA ASP A 61 -9.25 -2.97 26.92
C ASP A 61 -7.84 -2.97 27.54
#